data_AF-A0A0C9YV68-F1
#
_entry.id   AF-A0A0C9YV68-F1
#
_cell.length_a   1.000
_cell.length_b   1.000
_cell.length_c   1.000
_cell.angle_alpha   90.00
_cell.angle_beta   90.00
_cell.angle_gamma   90.00
#
_symmetry.space_group_name_H-M   'P 1'
#
loop_
_entity.id
_entity.type
_entity.pdbx_description
1 polymer ?
#
loop_
_entity_poly.entity_id
_entity_poly.type
_entity_poly.pdbx_seq_one_letter_code
_entity_poly.pdbx_strand_id
1 'polypeptide(L)'
;MPPPHLNAEERSSAISEGLPSFEVLSLRDVPGSPTVRSVQLRTPDPNILGDVHDIHSPARVPLVRFFGRLLALPCIPYQVTAIQQKGADPSTPNYTYNIQTSGLTPLEIVLPVNLEDVTRSQDVLYLVRPWHSKLFGPFAALDAVTDEQLVSALWTPFNALLLSQLRYNEYKRIASSTLITAHPMDRASVLNSEIRVFNIV
;
A
#
# COMPACT_ATOMS: atom_id res chain seq x y z
N MET A 1 50.11 47.66 28.49
CA MET A 1 50.09 48.28 27.15
C MET A 1 48.68 48.21 26.58
N PRO A 2 47.97 49.35 26.49
CA PRO A 2 46.98 49.66 25.44
C PRO A 2 47.50 50.83 24.54
N PRO A 3 46.82 51.30 23.45
CA PRO A 3 45.92 50.71 22.43
C PRO A 3 46.49 50.95 20.98
N PRO A 4 45.74 50.90 19.84
CA PRO A 4 44.76 51.93 19.46
C PRO A 4 43.43 51.44 18.84
N HIS A 5 42.46 52.34 18.93
CA HIS A 5 41.11 52.36 18.34
C HIS A 5 41.12 52.67 16.83
N LEU A 6 40.02 52.38 16.12
CA LEU A 6 39.20 53.39 15.43
C LEU A 6 37.92 52.79 14.81
N ASN A 7 36.84 53.56 14.94
CA ASN A 7 35.46 53.31 14.52
C ASN A 7 35.29 53.34 12.98
N ALA A 8 34.25 52.66 12.48
CA ALA A 8 33.45 53.13 11.34
C ALA A 8 32.03 52.56 11.41
N GLU A 9 31.09 53.48 11.53
CA GLU A 9 29.66 53.31 11.36
C GLU A 9 29.35 53.40 9.86
N GLU A 10 28.67 52.43 9.26
CA GLU A 10 27.93 52.69 8.02
C GLU A 10 26.71 51.77 7.88
N ARG A 11 25.54 52.42 7.86
CA ARG A 11 24.27 51.84 7.42
C ARG A 11 24.33 51.69 5.90
N SER A 12 23.87 50.56 5.37
CA SER A 12 23.24 50.54 4.04
C SER A 12 22.26 49.38 3.90
N SER A 13 21.03 49.76 3.57
CA SER A 13 19.96 48.92 3.06
C SER A 13 20.22 48.56 1.59
N ALA A 14 20.02 47.30 1.22
CA ALA A 14 19.59 46.86 -0.12
C ALA A 14 19.22 45.37 0.01
N ILE A 15 17.96 44.99 -0.13
CA ILE A 15 17.35 44.58 -1.41
C ILE A 15 18.23 43.54 -2.12
N SER A 16 17.82 42.29 -1.99
CA SER A 16 18.04 41.23 -2.98
C SER A 16 16.67 40.56 -3.09
N GLU A 17 15.85 40.92 -4.08
CA GLU A 17 15.82 40.23 -5.38
C GLU A 17 15.82 38.71 -5.14
N GLY A 18 14.71 37.99 -5.28
CA GLY A 18 13.81 38.04 -6.40
C GLY A 18 13.96 36.74 -7.19
N LEU A 19 12.95 35.89 -7.03
CA LEU A 19 12.49 34.84 -7.97
C LEU A 19 13.28 33.52 -8.05
N PRO A 20 12.66 32.44 -8.56
CA PRO A 20 11.24 32.09 -8.56
C PRO A 20 10.96 30.66 -8.09
N SER A 21 9.72 30.45 -7.68
CA SER A 21 9.01 29.18 -7.66
C SER A 21 9.41 28.30 -8.82
N PHE A 22 9.76 27.04 -8.54
CA PHE A 22 9.97 26.02 -9.57
C PHE A 22 8.74 25.96 -10.47
N GLU A 23 8.86 26.51 -11.68
CA GLU A 23 7.94 26.27 -12.77
C GLU A 23 7.94 24.77 -13.04
N VAL A 24 6.79 24.16 -12.75
CA VAL A 24 6.40 22.88 -13.35
C VAL A 24 6.30 23.13 -14.84
N LEU A 25 7.36 22.79 -15.57
CA LEU A 25 7.33 22.73 -17.02
C LEU A 25 6.35 21.62 -17.41
N SER A 26 5.09 22.00 -17.63
CA SER A 26 4.11 21.18 -18.36
C SER A 26 4.68 20.92 -19.75
N LEU A 27 5.28 19.74 -19.89
CA LEU A 27 5.68 19.21 -21.19
C LEU A 27 4.40 19.04 -22.02
N ARG A 28 4.36 19.75 -23.13
CA ARG A 28 3.26 19.76 -24.10
C ARG A 28 2.86 18.33 -24.47
N ASP A 29 1.55 18.09 -24.50
CA ASP A 29 0.92 16.87 -24.97
C ASP A 29 1.43 16.48 -26.36
N VAL A 30 2.14 15.36 -26.42
CA VAL A 30 2.43 14.64 -27.67
C VAL A 30 1.23 13.75 -27.99
N PRO A 31 0.57 13.90 -29.15
CA PRO A 31 -0.54 13.02 -29.52
C PRO A 31 0.00 11.62 -29.80
N GLY A 32 -0.35 10.65 -28.96
CA GLY A 32 0.07 9.24 -29.09
C GLY A 32 0.42 8.53 -27.78
N SER A 33 0.49 9.25 -26.65
CA SER A 33 0.72 8.63 -25.35
C SER A 33 -0.53 7.87 -24.87
N PRO A 34 -0.38 6.64 -24.31
CA PRO A 34 -1.49 5.93 -23.71
C PRO A 34 -2.10 6.81 -22.63
N THR A 35 -3.41 7.07 -22.72
CA THR A 35 -4.14 7.83 -21.70
C THR A 35 -4.07 7.07 -20.38
N VAL A 36 -3.20 7.52 -19.48
CA VAL A 36 -3.10 7.01 -18.11
C VAL A 36 -4.24 7.65 -17.32
N ARG A 37 -5.22 6.84 -16.90
CA ARG A 37 -6.30 7.29 -16.01
C ARG A 37 -5.99 6.89 -14.58
N SER A 38 -5.79 7.89 -13.72
CA SER A 38 -5.52 7.73 -12.30
C SER A 38 -6.82 7.82 -11.49
N VAL A 39 -7.06 6.87 -10.60
CA VAL A 39 -8.18 6.92 -9.64
C VAL A 39 -7.65 7.26 -8.25
N GLN A 40 -8.24 8.28 -7.63
CA GLN A 40 -7.92 8.68 -6.25
C GLN A 40 -8.78 7.86 -5.27
N LEU A 41 -8.13 7.01 -4.47
CA LEU A 41 -8.79 6.22 -3.43
C LEU A 41 -8.98 7.00 -2.13
N ARG A 42 -10.01 6.63 -1.35
CA ARG A 42 -10.27 7.21 -0.03
C ARG A 42 -9.24 6.69 0.99
N THR A 43 -8.84 7.55 1.92
CA THR A 43 -8.13 7.16 3.15
C THR A 43 -9.04 6.30 4.03
N PRO A 44 -8.56 5.19 4.63
CA PRO A 44 -9.40 4.35 5.47
C PRO A 44 -9.75 5.12 6.74
N ASP A 45 -10.96 4.92 7.26
CA ASP A 45 -11.27 5.36 8.61
C ASP A 45 -10.46 4.51 9.60
N PRO A 46 -9.57 5.10 10.41
CA PRO A 46 -8.74 4.36 11.36
C PRO A 46 -9.57 3.62 12.42
N ASN A 47 -10.83 4.01 12.65
CA ASN A 47 -11.72 3.37 13.62
C ASN A 47 -12.44 2.13 13.08
N ILE A 48 -12.31 1.81 11.78
CA ILE A 48 -13.03 0.70 11.14
C ILE A 48 -12.15 -0.53 10.98
N LEU A 49 -10.84 -0.40 11.17
CA LEU A 49 -9.90 -1.48 10.94
C LEU A 49 -9.84 -2.37 12.20
N GLY A 50 -10.22 -3.64 12.05
CA GLY A 50 -10.39 -4.60 13.16
C GLY A 50 -9.14 -4.84 14.01
N ASP A 51 -9.25 -5.76 14.98
CA ASP A 51 -8.20 -6.01 15.98
C ASP A 51 -6.80 -6.20 15.36
N VAL A 52 -5.80 -5.58 16.00
CA VAL A 52 -4.41 -5.56 15.54
C VAL A 52 -3.64 -6.62 16.30
N HIS A 53 -3.02 -7.53 15.57
CA HIS A 53 -2.15 -8.54 16.14
C HIS A 53 -0.69 -8.21 15.84
N ASP A 54 0.12 -8.32 16.89
CA ASP A 54 1.56 -8.16 16.85
C ASP A 54 2.20 -9.28 16.00
N ILE A 55 3.00 -8.87 15.02
CA ILE A 55 3.68 -9.74 14.09
C ILE A 55 4.86 -10.50 14.72
N HIS A 56 5.42 -9.96 15.82
CA HIS A 56 6.49 -10.61 16.60
C HIS A 56 5.96 -11.73 17.50
N SER A 57 4.63 -11.78 17.70
CA SER A 57 3.92 -12.74 18.53
C SER A 57 3.00 -13.64 17.68
N PRO A 58 3.52 -14.40 16.69
CA PRO A 58 2.72 -15.11 15.69
C PRO A 58 1.78 -16.17 16.30
N ALA A 59 2.12 -16.71 17.48
CA ALA A 59 1.31 -17.67 18.22
C ALA A 59 -0.02 -17.09 18.73
N ARG A 60 -0.11 -15.76 18.90
CA ARG A 60 -1.31 -15.07 19.38
C ARG A 60 -2.28 -14.70 18.27
N VAL A 61 -1.86 -14.85 17.02
CA VAL A 61 -2.70 -14.54 15.86
C VAL A 61 -3.77 -15.63 15.73
N PRO A 62 -5.05 -15.26 15.62
CA PRO A 62 -6.11 -16.23 15.47
C PRO A 62 -5.94 -17.07 14.21
N LEU A 63 -6.47 -18.29 14.23
CA LEU A 63 -6.52 -19.13 13.03
C LEU A 63 -7.61 -18.65 12.06
N VAL A 64 -7.39 -18.96 10.79
CA VAL A 64 -8.41 -18.86 9.73
C VAL A 64 -9.64 -19.64 10.17
N ARG A 65 -10.80 -19.01 10.07
CA ARG A 65 -12.06 -19.59 10.53
C ARG A 65 -13.21 -19.19 9.63
N PHE A 66 -14.20 -20.07 9.51
CA PHE A 66 -15.44 -19.79 8.82
C PHE A 66 -16.57 -19.63 9.83
N PHE A 67 -17.41 -18.61 9.63
CA PHE A 67 -18.64 -18.40 10.37
C PHE A 67 -19.80 -18.27 9.38
N GLY A 68 -20.51 -19.38 9.16
CA GLY A 68 -21.48 -19.47 8.07
C GLY A 68 -20.81 -19.25 6.72
N ARG A 69 -21.20 -18.17 6.02
CA ARG A 69 -20.60 -17.78 4.72
C ARG A 69 -19.37 -16.89 4.83
N LEU A 70 -19.08 -16.37 6.03
CA LEU A 70 -17.97 -15.45 6.24
C LEU A 70 -16.67 -16.20 6.48
N LEU A 71 -15.61 -15.77 5.80
CA LEU A 71 -14.24 -16.20 6.07
C LEU A 71 -13.54 -15.13 6.91
N ALA A 72 -13.27 -15.40 8.18
CA ALA A 72 -12.40 -14.54 8.98
C ALA A 72 -10.94 -14.92 8.67
N LEU A 73 -10.29 -14.07 7.89
CA LEU A 73 -8.93 -14.28 7.39
C LEU A 73 -7.94 -13.35 8.12
N PRO A 74 -7.08 -13.88 8.99
CA PRO A 74 -5.89 -13.18 9.44
C PRO A 74 -4.97 -12.91 8.24
N CYS A 75 -4.55 -11.67 8.08
CA CYS A 75 -3.77 -11.22 6.93
C CYS A 75 -2.96 -9.98 7.25
N ILE A 76 -1.94 -9.70 6.42
CA ILE A 76 -1.23 -8.41 6.41
C ILE A 76 -1.84 -7.59 5.28
N PRO A 77 -2.57 -6.48 5.59
CA PRO A 77 -3.20 -5.67 4.56
C PRO A 77 -2.29 -4.56 4.06
N TYR A 78 -2.18 -4.45 2.74
CA TYR A 78 -1.53 -3.35 2.04
C TYR A 78 -2.60 -2.52 1.34
N GLN A 79 -2.85 -1.33 1.87
CA GLN A 79 -3.85 -0.44 1.29
C GLN A 79 -3.39 0.04 -0.09
N VAL A 80 -4.29 -0.03 -1.07
CA VAL A 80 -4.07 0.54 -2.39
C VAL A 80 -4.17 2.06 -2.31
N THR A 81 -3.11 2.74 -2.74
CA THR A 81 -2.97 4.20 -2.69
C THR A 81 -3.24 4.83 -4.06
N ALA A 82 -2.93 4.13 -5.15
CA ALA A 82 -3.22 4.58 -6.50
C ALA A 82 -3.48 3.39 -7.43
N ILE A 83 -4.40 3.62 -8.38
CA ILE A 83 -4.67 2.71 -9.49
C ILE A 83 -4.57 3.52 -10.77
N GLN A 84 -3.81 3.00 -11.72
CA GLN A 84 -3.70 3.56 -13.05
C GLN A 84 -4.08 2.50 -14.08
N GLN A 85 -5.12 2.79 -14.87
CA GLN A 85 -5.45 1.91 -15.98
C GLN A 85 -4.50 2.21 -17.15
N LYS A 86 -3.79 1.18 -17.62
CA LYS A 86 -3.05 1.22 -18.87
C LYS A 86 -4.06 1.02 -19.99
N GLY A 87 -4.00 1.87 -21.02
CA GLY A 87 -5.06 2.08 -22.03
C GLY A 87 -5.92 0.84 -22.35
N ALA A 88 -7.24 1.01 -22.32
CA ALA A 88 -8.17 -0.03 -22.71
C ALA A 88 -8.02 -0.32 -24.21
N ASP A 89 -7.54 -1.50 -24.57
CA ASP A 89 -7.68 -1.99 -25.94
C ASP A 89 -9.15 -2.39 -26.14
N PRO A 90 -9.91 -1.75 -27.04
CA PRO A 90 -11.32 -2.08 -27.28
C PRO A 90 -11.53 -3.50 -27.80
N SER A 91 -10.47 -4.19 -28.25
CA SER A 91 -10.53 -5.57 -28.72
C SER A 91 -10.26 -6.63 -27.64
N THR A 92 -9.76 -6.22 -26.46
CA THR A 92 -9.42 -7.15 -25.37
C THR A 92 -10.46 -7.05 -24.24
N PRO A 93 -11.07 -8.16 -23.79
CA PRO A 93 -12.06 -8.13 -22.70
C PRO A 93 -11.42 -7.90 -21.31
N ASN A 94 -10.12 -7.65 -21.24
CA ASN A 94 -9.37 -7.51 -19.99
C ASN A 94 -8.76 -6.11 -19.87
N TYR A 95 -8.74 -5.60 -18.65
CA TYR A 95 -8.16 -4.32 -18.27
C TYR A 95 -6.83 -4.53 -17.56
N THR A 96 -5.82 -3.77 -17.96
CA THR A 96 -4.50 -3.80 -17.33
C THR A 96 -4.36 -2.62 -16.38
N TYR A 97 -4.07 -2.90 -15.11
CA TYR A 97 -3.92 -1.90 -14.07
C TYR A 97 -2.52 -1.92 -13.48
N ASN A 98 -1.92 -0.75 -13.33
CA ASN A 98 -0.79 -0.53 -12.44
C ASN A 98 -1.35 -0.15 -11.05
N ILE A 99 -1.03 -0.95 -10.05
CA ILE A 99 -1.49 -0.78 -8.67
C ILE A 99 -0.32 -0.38 -7.79
N GLN A 100 -0.53 0.66 -7.00
CA GLN A 100 0.41 1.14 -6.00
C GLN A 100 -0.16 0.95 -4.59
N THR A 101 0.70 0.54 -3.67
CA THR A 101 0.37 0.38 -2.25
C THR A 101 1.52 0.91 -1.41
N SER A 102 1.27 1.21 -0.13
CA SER A 102 2.37 1.39 0.82
C SER A 102 2.94 0.03 1.20
N GLY A 103 4.26 -0.14 1.11
CA GLY A 103 4.98 -1.34 1.57
C GLY A 103 5.18 -2.47 0.54
N LEU A 104 4.56 -2.39 -0.64
CA LEU A 104 4.84 -3.30 -1.76
C LEU A 104 5.38 -2.55 -2.97
N THR A 105 6.18 -3.23 -3.79
CA THR A 105 6.57 -2.72 -5.11
C THR A 105 5.32 -2.52 -5.98
N PRO A 106 5.23 -1.44 -6.77
CA PRO A 106 4.16 -1.29 -7.76
C PRO A 106 4.06 -2.52 -8.65
N LEU A 107 2.85 -3.00 -8.93
CA LEU A 107 2.63 -4.18 -9.76
C LEU A 107 1.58 -3.96 -10.83
N GLU A 108 1.73 -4.67 -11.95
CA GLU A 108 0.76 -4.69 -13.05
C GLU A 108 -0.13 -5.94 -12.92
N ILE A 109 -1.45 -5.75 -13.01
CA ILE A 109 -2.44 -6.84 -12.94
C ILE A 109 -3.38 -6.74 -14.13
N VAL A 110 -3.64 -7.88 -14.76
CA VAL A 110 -4.64 -8.01 -15.82
C VAL A 110 -5.91 -8.60 -15.23
N LEU A 111 -7.02 -7.88 -15.36
CA LEU A 111 -8.30 -8.22 -14.75
C LEU A 111 -9.43 -8.22 -15.78
N PRO A 112 -10.34 -9.20 -15.76
CA PRO A 112 -11.57 -9.15 -16.57
C PRO A 112 -12.63 -8.20 -15.98
N VAL A 113 -12.39 -7.68 -14.77
CA VAL A 113 -13.26 -6.75 -14.07
C VAL A 113 -12.72 -5.33 -14.20
N ASN A 114 -13.61 -4.38 -14.45
CA ASN A 114 -13.28 -2.97 -14.42
C ASN A 114 -13.19 -2.47 -12.96
N LEU A 115 -11.98 -2.13 -12.50
CA LEU A 115 -11.76 -1.59 -11.15
C LEU A 115 -12.28 -0.15 -10.97
N GLU A 116 -12.50 0.59 -12.05
CA GLU A 116 -13.13 1.92 -11.98
C GLU A 116 -14.58 1.80 -11.47
N ASP A 117 -15.32 0.78 -11.87
CA ASP A 117 -16.70 0.56 -11.42
C ASP A 117 -16.76 0.27 -9.91
N VAL A 118 -15.78 -0.47 -9.41
CA VAL A 118 -15.63 -0.79 -7.99
C VAL A 118 -15.28 0.47 -7.20
N THR A 119 -14.32 1.25 -7.69
CA THR A 119 -13.85 2.48 -7.02
C THR A 119 -14.81 3.66 -7.16
N ARG A 120 -15.73 3.66 -8.14
CA ARG A 120 -16.84 4.64 -8.23
C ARG A 120 -17.75 4.62 -7.00
N SER A 121 -17.80 3.50 -6.28
CA SER A 121 -18.50 3.37 -4.99
C SER A 121 -17.72 3.99 -3.82
N GLN A 122 -16.53 4.54 -4.06
CA GLN A 122 -15.57 5.02 -3.05
C GLN A 122 -15.05 3.93 -2.10
N ASP A 123 -15.11 2.68 -2.54
CA ASP A 123 -14.65 1.55 -1.74
C ASP A 123 -13.12 1.56 -1.61
N VAL A 124 -12.62 1.31 -0.40
CA VAL A 124 -11.18 1.16 -0.14
C VAL A 124 -10.74 -0.21 -0.63
N LEU A 125 -9.65 -0.25 -1.39
CA LEU A 125 -9.06 -1.49 -1.90
C LEU A 125 -7.83 -1.88 -1.10
N TYR A 126 -7.69 -3.18 -0.88
CA TYR A 126 -6.56 -3.79 -0.19
C TYR A 126 -5.99 -4.93 -1.02
N LEU A 127 -4.67 -4.97 -1.14
CA LEU A 127 -3.95 -6.20 -1.43
C LEU A 127 -3.57 -6.83 -0.10
N VAL A 128 -4.00 -8.06 0.15
CA VAL A 128 -3.71 -8.72 1.42
C VAL A 128 -2.81 -9.92 1.21
N ARG A 129 -1.83 -10.09 2.11
CA ARG A 129 -1.08 -11.33 2.28
C ARG A 129 -1.80 -12.20 3.30
N PRO A 130 -2.37 -13.36 2.93
CA PRO A 130 -2.92 -14.29 3.91
C PRO A 130 -1.85 -14.68 4.94
N TRP A 131 -2.18 -14.56 6.21
CA TRP A 131 -1.27 -14.97 7.28
C TRP A 131 -1.38 -16.48 7.51
N HIS A 132 -0.24 -17.13 7.70
CA HIS A 132 -0.22 -18.50 8.20
C HIS A 132 0.91 -18.68 9.21
N SER A 133 0.59 -19.19 10.40
CA SER A 133 1.57 -19.42 11.46
C SER A 133 2.71 -20.34 11.02
N LYS A 134 2.44 -21.27 10.10
CA LYS A 134 3.46 -22.15 9.51
C LYS A 134 4.54 -21.43 8.68
N LEU A 135 4.41 -20.14 8.39
CA LEU A 135 5.46 -19.33 7.73
C LEU A 135 6.80 -19.45 8.47
N PHE A 136 6.74 -19.56 9.79
CA PHE A 136 7.90 -19.57 10.68
C PHE A 136 8.26 -20.98 11.14
N GLY A 137 7.67 -22.04 10.56
CA GLY A 137 7.98 -23.42 10.92
C GLY A 137 7.83 -23.69 12.43
N PRO A 138 8.73 -24.47 13.05
CA PRO A 138 8.73 -24.73 14.49
C PRO A 138 8.84 -23.47 15.35
N PHE A 139 9.38 -22.37 14.79
CA PHE A 139 9.57 -21.12 15.52
C PHE A 139 8.26 -20.39 15.81
N ALA A 140 7.18 -20.70 15.08
CA ALA A 140 5.86 -20.12 15.36
C ALA A 140 5.29 -20.51 16.73
N ALA A 141 5.81 -21.59 17.34
CA ALA A 141 5.44 -22.08 18.66
C ALA A 141 6.32 -21.52 19.78
N LEU A 142 7.45 -20.89 19.45
CA LEU A 142 8.18 -20.05 20.40
C LEU A 142 7.50 -18.69 20.37
N ASP A 143 7.00 -18.23 21.51
CA ASP A 143 6.19 -17.01 21.65
C ASP A 143 6.84 -15.71 21.11
N ALA A 144 8.11 -15.76 20.69
CA ALA A 144 8.80 -14.66 20.03
C ALA A 144 9.60 -15.15 18.81
N VAL A 145 9.30 -14.58 17.64
CA VAL A 145 10.10 -14.72 16.42
C VAL A 145 11.06 -13.54 16.32
N THR A 146 12.31 -13.78 15.93
CA THR A 146 13.29 -12.69 15.77
C THR A 146 13.01 -11.87 14.51
N ASP A 147 13.40 -10.61 14.50
CA ASP A 147 13.24 -9.72 13.33
C ASP A 147 13.85 -10.31 12.05
N GLU A 148 15.00 -10.98 12.16
CA GLU A 148 15.66 -11.62 11.02
C GLU A 148 14.87 -12.82 10.48
N GLN A 149 14.27 -13.62 11.36
CA GLN A 149 13.37 -14.70 10.94
C GLN A 149 12.10 -14.13 10.32
N LEU A 150 11.59 -13.03 10.89
CA LEU A 150 10.41 -12.33 10.39
C LEU A 150 10.64 -11.83 8.97
N VAL A 151 11.71 -11.06 8.77
CA VAL A 151 12.14 -10.56 7.47
C VAL A 151 12.39 -11.72 6.52
N SER A 152 13.12 -12.76 6.91
CA SER A 152 13.41 -13.88 6.01
C SER A 152 12.16 -14.58 5.48
N ALA A 153 11.11 -14.72 6.29
CA ALA A 153 9.87 -15.39 5.87
C ALA A 153 8.91 -14.46 5.13
N LEU A 154 8.90 -13.17 5.48
CA LEU A 154 7.98 -12.20 4.90
C LEU A 154 8.55 -11.42 3.72
N TRP A 155 9.86 -11.42 3.52
CA TRP A 155 10.51 -10.76 2.38
C TRP A 155 10.30 -11.47 1.04
N THR A 156 9.83 -12.72 1.08
CA THR A 156 9.55 -13.48 -0.15
C THR A 156 8.31 -12.96 -0.88
N PRO A 157 8.27 -13.06 -2.22
CA PRO A 157 7.06 -12.82 -2.99
C PRO A 157 5.91 -13.69 -2.48
N PHE A 158 4.68 -13.20 -2.59
CA PHE A 158 3.50 -13.91 -2.10
C PHE A 158 2.30 -13.76 -3.03
N ASN A 159 1.37 -14.71 -2.92
CA ASN A 159 0.10 -14.66 -3.61
C ASN A 159 -0.87 -13.77 -2.83
N ALA A 160 -1.15 -12.59 -3.37
CA ALA A 160 -2.04 -11.62 -2.77
C ALA A 160 -3.51 -11.89 -3.15
N LEU A 161 -4.41 -11.46 -2.26
CA LEU A 161 -5.83 -11.34 -2.58
C LEU A 161 -6.19 -9.86 -2.73
N LEU A 162 -6.92 -9.52 -3.79
CA LEU A 162 -7.47 -8.18 -3.95
C LEU A 162 -8.86 -8.14 -3.31
N LEU A 163 -9.03 -7.25 -2.34
CA LEU A 163 -10.27 -7.10 -1.58
C LEU A 163 -10.80 -5.67 -1.71
N SER A 164 -12.12 -5.51 -1.84
CA SER A 164 -12.80 -4.24 -1.60
C SER A 164 -13.49 -4.25 -0.26
N GLN A 165 -13.32 -3.17 0.50
CA GLN A 165 -14.06 -2.95 1.73
C GLN A 165 -15.53 -2.69 1.41
N LEU A 166 -16.41 -3.40 2.11
CA LEU A 166 -17.85 -3.20 2.11
C LEU A 166 -18.29 -2.47 3.39
N ARG A 167 -19.59 -2.37 3.60
CA ARG A 167 -20.14 -1.88 4.88
C ARG A 167 -19.83 -2.83 6.02
N TYR A 168 -19.86 -2.32 7.24
CA TYR A 168 -19.72 -3.10 8.48
C TYR A 168 -18.42 -3.91 8.58
N ASN A 169 -17.34 -3.42 7.97
CA ASN A 169 -16.02 -4.08 7.99
C ASN A 169 -16.02 -5.51 7.41
N GLU A 170 -16.92 -5.75 6.45
CA GLU A 170 -16.86 -6.90 5.56
C GLU A 170 -16.04 -6.57 4.32
N TYR A 171 -15.48 -7.59 3.68
CA TYR A 171 -14.61 -7.45 2.53
C TYR A 171 -15.06 -8.38 1.43
N LYS A 172 -15.16 -7.87 0.20
CA LYS A 172 -15.45 -8.69 -0.97
C LYS A 172 -14.17 -9.01 -1.70
N ARG A 173 -13.97 -10.30 -2.01
CA ARG A 173 -12.87 -10.67 -2.90
C ARG A 173 -13.18 -10.27 -4.34
N ILE A 174 -12.24 -9.58 -4.96
CA ILE A 174 -12.25 -9.21 -6.37
C ILE A 174 -11.22 -10.07 -7.09
N ALA A 175 -11.44 -10.32 -8.38
CA ALA A 175 -10.49 -11.05 -9.22
C ALA A 175 -10.14 -12.44 -8.66
N SER A 176 -11.16 -13.19 -8.21
CA SER A 176 -10.98 -14.45 -7.49
C SER A 176 -10.21 -15.52 -8.28
N SER A 177 -10.27 -15.47 -9.61
CA SER A 177 -9.56 -16.37 -10.53
C SER A 177 -8.20 -15.83 -10.99
N THR A 178 -7.81 -14.62 -10.60
CA THR A 178 -6.52 -14.03 -11.00
C THR A 178 -5.46 -14.31 -9.95
N LEU A 179 -4.33 -14.85 -10.39
CA LEU A 179 -3.13 -14.95 -9.56
C LEU A 179 -2.45 -13.58 -9.50
N ILE A 180 -2.32 -13.04 -8.29
CA ILE A 180 -1.65 -11.75 -8.05
C ILE A 180 -0.40 -12.00 -7.24
N THR A 181 0.77 -11.80 -7.84
CA THR A 181 2.05 -11.94 -7.14
C THR A 181 2.55 -10.58 -6.70
N ALA A 182 2.61 -10.36 -5.39
CA ALA A 182 3.11 -9.12 -4.79
C ALA A 182 4.52 -9.31 -4.22
N HIS A 183 5.30 -8.24 -4.25
CA HIS A 183 6.66 -8.21 -3.71
C HIS A 183 6.77 -7.12 -2.64
N PRO A 184 7.27 -7.43 -1.45
CA PRO A 184 7.60 -6.41 -0.45
C PRO A 184 8.59 -5.38 -0.98
N MET A 185 8.42 -4.10 -0.62
CA MET A 185 9.26 -3.01 -1.11
C MET A 185 10.58 -2.86 -0.34
N ASP A 186 10.51 -2.95 0.99
CA ASP A 186 11.67 -2.78 1.88
C ASP A 186 11.48 -3.55 3.21
N ARG A 187 12.60 -3.86 3.88
CA ARG A 187 12.57 -4.65 5.12
C ARG A 187 11.84 -3.94 6.25
N ALA A 188 11.87 -2.61 6.31
CA ALA A 188 11.19 -1.86 7.36
C ALA A 188 9.67 -1.95 7.18
N SER A 189 9.16 -1.92 5.95
CA SER A 189 7.74 -2.17 5.66
C SER A 189 7.28 -3.55 6.14
N VAL A 190 8.14 -4.56 6.09
CA VAL A 190 7.86 -5.90 6.64
C VAL A 190 7.82 -5.88 8.17
N LEU A 191 8.80 -5.26 8.82
CA LEU A 191 8.86 -5.21 10.29
C LEU A 191 7.72 -4.36 10.90
N ASN A 192 7.31 -3.31 10.20
CA ASN A 192 6.21 -2.44 10.61
C ASN A 192 4.83 -2.96 10.16
N SER A 193 4.77 -4.15 9.55
CA SER A 193 3.51 -4.73 9.10
C SER A 193 2.67 -5.17 10.29
N GLU A 194 1.37 -4.90 10.22
CA GLU A 194 0.40 -5.36 11.20
C GLU A 194 -0.40 -6.54 10.66
N ILE A 195 -0.73 -7.50 11.52
CA ILE A 195 -1.66 -8.56 11.17
C ILE A 195 -3.06 -8.16 11.63
N ARG A 196 -4.03 -8.27 10.72
CA ARG A 196 -5.43 -7.93 10.95
C ARG A 196 -6.34 -9.04 10.46
N VAL A 197 -7.52 -9.16 11.06
CA VAL A 197 -8.52 -10.15 10.65
C VAL A 197 -9.58 -9.48 9.77
N PHE A 198 -9.66 -9.89 8.51
CA PHE A 198 -10.67 -9.40 7.56
C PHE A 198 -11.78 -10.43 7.42
N ASN A 199 -13.04 -9.99 7.54
CA ASN A 199 -14.21 -10.83 7.34
C ASN A 199 -14.61 -10.79 5.85
N ILE A 200 -14.28 -11.84 5.11
CA ILE A 200 -14.47 -11.93 3.67
C ILE A 200 -15.82 -12.60 3.35
N VAL A 201 -16.62 -11.98 2.49
CA VAL A 201 -17.91 -12.48 1.96
C VAL A 201 -17.80 -13.05 0.55
#